data_AF-A0A496MYG9-F1
#
_entry.id   AF-A0A496MYG9-F1
#
_cell.length_a   1.000
_cell.length_b   1.000
_cell.length_c   1.000
_cell.angle_alpha   90.00
_cell.angle_beta   90.00
_cell.angle_gamma   90.00
#
_symmetry.space_group_name_H-M   'P 1'
#
loop_
_entity.id
_entity.type
_entity.pdbx_description
1 polymer ?
#
loop_
_entity_poly.entity_id
_entity_poly.type
_entity_poly.pdbx_seq_one_letter_code
_entity_poly.pdbx_strand_id
1 'polypeptide(L)' 'VLDDQRGIFGRTLVDTPDKIVEALKNDKAVMAADTLMLTIPNQAGVAVNARILENFAQHVAPELGWEPATKG' A
#
# COMPACT_ATOMS: atom_id res chain seq x y z
N VAL A 1 -13.68 -22.73 -11.69
CA VAL A 1 -12.69 -21.91 -12.43
C VAL A 1 -12.44 -20.68 -11.59
N LEU A 2 -11.35 -20.69 -10.83
CA LEU A 2 -10.84 -19.51 -10.13
C LEU A 2 -9.70 -19.02 -11.00
N ASP A 3 -9.82 -17.82 -11.54
CA ASP A 3 -8.82 -17.23 -12.42
C ASP A 3 -7.46 -17.13 -11.71
N ASP A 4 -6.42 -17.43 -12.48
CA ASP A 4 -4.98 -17.40 -12.17
C ASP A 4 -4.49 -15.98 -11.83
N GLN A 5 -5.06 -15.35 -10.80
CA GLN A 5 -4.41 -14.22 -10.15
C GLN A 5 -3.58 -14.78 -9.01
N ARG A 6 -2.31 -15.04 -9.31
CA ARG A 6 -1.22 -15.16 -8.33
C ARG A 6 -1.09 -13.85 -7.56
N GLY A 7 -2.08 -13.54 -6.72
CA GLY A 7 -1.97 -12.52 -5.70
C GLY A 7 -0.87 -12.97 -4.76
N ILE A 8 0.26 -12.26 -4.78
CA ILE A 8 1.37 -12.54 -3.89
C ILE A 8 0.90 -12.15 -2.48
N PHE A 9 0.31 -13.12 -1.79
CA PHE A 9 -0.23 -12.92 -0.46
C PHE A 9 0.92 -12.65 0.52
N GLY A 10 0.87 -11.48 1.16
CA GLY A 10 1.34 -11.29 2.52
C GLY A 10 2.84 -11.04 2.69
N ARG A 11 3.33 -9.88 2.24
CA ARG A 11 4.59 -9.33 2.76
C ARG A 11 4.28 -8.20 3.74
N THR A 12 4.65 -8.40 5.00
CA THR A 12 4.57 -7.36 6.02
C THR A 12 5.70 -6.36 5.79
N LEU A 13 5.36 -5.16 5.32
CA LEU A 13 6.30 -4.04 5.19
C LEU A 13 6.12 -3.10 6.39
N VAL A 14 7.13 -3.04 7.25
CA VAL A 14 7.17 -2.14 8.41
C VAL A 14 8.49 -1.39 8.38
N ASP A 15 8.48 -0.21 7.78
CA ASP A 15 9.64 0.68 7.73
C ASP A 15 9.19 2.12 7.46
N THR A 16 10.13 3.03 7.20
CA THR A 16 9.84 4.41 6.80
C THR A 16 9.16 4.48 5.42
N PRO A 17 8.39 5.55 5.12
CA PRO A 17 7.70 5.71 3.84
C PRO A 17 8.60 5.53 2.61
N ASP A 18 9.80 6.11 2.61
CA ASP A 18 10.73 6.04 1.47
C ASP A 18 11.16 4.60 1.14
N LYS A 19 11.45 3.81 2.17
CA LYS A 19 11.82 2.40 2.00
C LYS A 19 10.64 1.54 1.59
N ILE A 20 9.42 1.89 2.04
CA ILE A 20 8.21 1.24 1.57
C ILE A 20 8.02 1.53 0.08
N VAL A 21 8.21 2.78 -0.37
CA VAL A 21 8.17 3.15 -1.78
C VAL A 21 9.19 2.34 -2.59
N GLU A 22 10.43 2.30 -2.14
CA GLU A 22 11.49 1.53 -2.82
C GLU A 22 11.14 0.03 -2.88
N ALA A 23 10.66 -0.55 -1.78
CA ALA A 23 10.25 -1.95 -1.73
C ALA A 23 9.09 -2.25 -2.69
N LEU A 24 8.11 -1.35 -2.79
CA LEU A 24 6.96 -1.50 -3.69
C LEU A 24 7.37 -1.29 -5.16
N LYS A 25 8.21 -0.30 -5.47
CA LYS A 25 8.73 -0.05 -6.82
C LYS A 25 9.59 -1.21 -7.34
N ASN A 26 10.33 -1.87 -6.45
CA ASN A 26 11.15 -3.03 -6.80
C ASN A 26 10.32 -4.33 -6.95
N ASP A 27 9.06 -4.34 -6.54
CA ASP A 27 8.17 -5.49 -6.68
C ASP A 27 7.41 -5.45 -8.01
N LYS A 28 7.84 -6.30 -8.94
CA LYS A 28 7.23 -6.40 -10.28
C LYS A 28 5.75 -6.76 -10.26
N ALA A 29 5.28 -7.47 -9.25
CA ALA A 29 3.87 -7.83 -9.16
C ALA A 29 3.02 -6.68 -8.62
N VAL A 30 3.55 -5.89 -7.69
CA VAL A 30 2.91 -4.65 -7.24
C VAL A 30 2.81 -3.67 -8.41
N MET A 31 3.89 -3.51 -9.18
CA MET A 31 3.90 -2.60 -10.33
C MET A 31 3.01 -3.06 -11.50
N ALA A 32 2.67 -4.34 -11.57
CA ALA A 32 1.75 -4.89 -12.58
C ALA A 32 0.30 -4.98 -12.11
N ALA A 33 0.02 -4.68 -10.84
CA ALA A 33 -1.31 -4.80 -10.26
C ALA A 33 -2.07 -3.47 -10.33
N ASP A 34 -3.37 -3.55 -10.65
CA ASP A 34 -4.27 -2.39 -10.63
C ASP A 34 -4.81 -2.08 -9.22
N THR A 35 -4.50 -2.91 -8.23
CA THR A 35 -5.05 -2.80 -6.87
C THR A 35 -4.06 -3.31 -5.82
N LEU A 36 -3.91 -2.57 -4.72
CA LEU A 36 -3.19 -3.00 -3.51
C LEU A 36 -4.17 -3.06 -2.33
N MET A 37 -4.12 -4.16 -1.58
CA MET A 37 -4.87 -4.31 -0.33
C MET A 37 -3.93 -4.10 0.85
N LEU A 38 -4.23 -3.10 1.69
CA LEU A 38 -3.50 -2.83 2.92
C LEU A 38 -4.23 -3.42 4.13
N THR A 39 -3.55 -4.24 4.92
CA THR A 39 -4.09 -4.76 6.19
C THR A 39 -3.36 -4.10 7.36
N ILE A 40 -4.08 -3.26 8.10
CA ILE A 40 -3.55 -2.54 9.26
C ILE A 40 -4.16 -3.16 10.54
N PRO A 41 -3.36 -3.83 11.38
CA PRO A 41 -3.87 -4.38 12.64
C PRO A 41 -4.26 -3.25 13.60
N ASN A 42 -5.50 -3.27 14.10
CA ASN A 42 -6.05 -2.22 14.97
C ASN A 42 -5.61 -2.32 16.45
N GLN A 43 -4.46 -2.94 16.73
CA GLN A 43 -3.98 -3.13 18.10
C GLN A 43 -3.57 -1.81 18.79
N ALA A 44 -3.21 -0.79 18.00
CA ALA A 44 -2.78 0.53 18.46
C ALA A 44 -3.90 1.59 18.50
N GLY A 45 -5.12 1.23 18.11
CA GLY A 45 -6.28 2.12 18.09
C GLY A 45 -6.46 2.96 16.81
N VAL A 46 -7.66 3.51 16.65
CA VAL A 46 -8.14 4.15 15.40
C VAL A 46 -7.27 5.34 14.97
N ALA A 47 -6.84 6.18 15.91
CA ALA A 47 -6.05 7.38 15.59
C ALA A 47 -4.70 7.04 14.95
N VAL A 48 -4.06 5.96 15.40
CA VAL A 48 -2.80 5.49 14.83
C VAL A 48 -3.03 4.95 13.42
N ASN A 49 -4.08 4.16 13.23
CA ASN A 49 -4.44 3.62 11.91
C ASN A 49 -4.75 4.73 10.90
N ALA A 50 -5.49 5.76 11.31
CA ALA A 50 -5.78 6.92 10.47
C ALA A 50 -4.49 7.62 10.04
N ARG A 51 -3.54 7.81 10.96
CA ARG A 51 -2.24 8.42 10.64
C ARG A 51 -1.38 7.57 9.71
N ILE A 52 -1.43 6.24 9.83
CA ILE A 52 -0.74 5.33 8.89
C ILE A 52 -1.32 5.50 7.48
N LEU A 53 -2.65 5.53 7.34
CA LEU A 53 -3.31 5.73 6.06
C LEU A 53 -3.00 7.11 5.46
N GLU A 54 -3.00 8.16 6.29
CA GLU A 54 -2.64 9.52 5.86
C GLU A 54 -1.20 9.57 5.35
N ASN A 55 -0.24 9.05 6.11
CA ASN A 55 1.16 9.00 5.69
C ASN A 55 1.34 8.19 4.39
N PHE A 56 0.63 7.07 4.24
CA PHE A 56 0.67 6.29 3.01
C PHE A 56 0.13 7.09 1.81
N ALA A 57 -1.02 7.76 1.98
CA ALA A 57 -1.63 8.54 0.91
C ALA A 57 -0.79 9.77 0.52
N GLN A 58 -0.09 10.39 1.47
CA GLN A 58 0.73 11.59 1.23
C GLN A 58 2.12 11.26 0.67
N HIS A 59 2.74 10.16 1.08
CA HIS A 59 4.14 9.89 0.78
C HIS A 59 4.36 8.69 -0.15
N VAL A 60 3.48 7.68 -0.12
CA VAL A 60 3.69 6.43 -0.85
C VAL A 60 2.86 6.37 -2.13
N ALA A 61 1.57 6.69 -2.05
CA ALA A 61 0.66 6.63 -3.20
C ALA A 61 1.10 7.50 -4.40
N PRO A 62 1.55 8.77 -4.21
CA PRO A 62 1.96 9.60 -5.34
C PRO A 62 3.20 9.07 -6.06
N GLU A 63 4.12 8.46 -5.31
CA GLU A 63 5.34 7.85 -5.85
C GLU A 63 5.07 6.60 -6.69
N LEU A 64 3.90 5.98 -6.50
CA LEU A 64 3.39 4.87 -7.32
C LEU A 64 2.51 5.35 -8.50
N GLY A 65 2.34 6.67 -8.65
CA GLY A 65 1.52 7.27 -9.70
C GLY A 65 0.02 7.29 -9.40
N TRP A 66 -0.38 7.10 -8.15
CA TRP A 66 -1.79 7.07 -7.77
C TRP A 66 -2.33 8.46 -7.44
N GLU A 67 -3.58 8.71 -7.83
CA GLU A 67 -4.26 9.98 -7.55
C GLU A 67 -5.13 9.89 -6.29
N PRO A 68 -5.17 10.95 -5.46
CA PRO A 68 -6.06 11.00 -4.30
C PRO A 68 -7.53 10.89 -4.72
N ALA A 69 -8.30 10.05 -4.02
CA ALA A 69 -9.75 9.92 -4.23
C ALA A 69 -10.54 11.20 -3.90
N THR A 70 -9.90 12.20 -3.27
CA THR A 70 -10.47 13.52 -2.96
C THR A 70 -10.37 14.52 -4.12
N LYS A 71 -9.77 14.15 -5.27
CA LYS A 71 -9.71 14.99 -6.48
C LYS A 71 -11.01 14.97 -7.32
N GLY A 72 -12.10 14.38 -6.82
CA GLY A 72 -13.42 14.33 -7.47
C GLY A 72 -14.39 15.35 -6.93
#